data_AF-A0A6I1JXM7-F1
#
_entry.id   AF-A0A6I1JXM7-F1
#
_cell.length_a   1.000
_cell.length_b   1.000
_cell.length_c   1.000
_cell.angle_alpha   90.00
_cell.angle_beta   90.00
_cell.angle_gamma   90.00
#
_symmetry.space_group_name_H-M   'P 1'
#
loop_
_entity.id
_entity.type
_entity.pdbx_description
1 polymer ?
#
loop_
_entity_poly.entity_id
_entity_poly.type
_entity_poly.pdbx_seq_one_letter_code
_entity_poly.pdbx_strand_id
1 'polypeptide(L)'
;MMESGSQADSAADSGASPAGRSFATGLRLTLGFTLAALVIVGCLWFRSSGRQVSQPGGGKPQRPTHQTKGSPGPWGELEYVPIVIATPDEFLSVAREANIEPVWRFGKYSAGQVHDLLVRADPPAAAREWLMDERHWQVSADGVVIAPPPEVIFTLDPASRALIYNALANLGGNLLQEFPLSRSRDGLEDWFSKGGLSAPTITLTRSLLYQRGSAWCLADWPLLLRQVPSREERRQLLKAATSQTTLLAHLRIRENADVEGLVEYWGRGGRAKDIRALLESVALVEGGATVDLAHLLPRFVRERIYTYPFPTDPTLARRRNCFWTSLNFFANGPPEDRHADAADLRLTLAKDYVQVPGDLLLGDVLLWSKADGTPVHAASYLAADLVLTKNGAYHTQPWMLSRLDDLLVRYPSSSALSFAAYRRKDLAHGLGRCPPTGDTDAVREYHTQLESWRGSNPARFPPNAWADVFTAGPARTRSARIP
;
A
#
# COMPACT_ATOMS: atom_id res chain seq x y z
N MET A 1 52.50 24.24 25.18
CA MET A 1 52.31 25.55 25.83
C MET A 1 50.88 25.57 26.31
N MET A 2 50.66 25.22 27.57
CA MET A 2 50.62 26.16 28.72
C MET A 2 49.32 26.97 28.68
N GLU A 3 48.48 27.06 29.70
CA GLU A 3 48.50 26.53 31.07
C GLU A 3 47.16 26.89 31.73
N SER A 4 46.82 26.19 32.83
CA SER A 4 46.13 26.61 34.06
C SER A 4 45.39 27.97 34.11
N GLY A 5 44.30 28.15 34.86
CA GLY A 5 43.89 27.57 36.14
C GLY A 5 42.87 28.53 36.79
N SER A 6 41.89 28.02 37.54
CA SER A 6 41.86 28.04 39.02
C SER A 6 41.51 29.43 39.60
N GLN A 7 40.29 29.69 40.10
CA GLN A 7 39.70 29.32 41.41
C GLN A 7 39.88 30.41 42.48
N ALA A 8 38.93 30.44 43.44
CA ALA A 8 38.97 31.07 44.78
C ALA A 8 38.56 32.56 44.83
N ASP A 9 37.91 33.10 45.88
CA ASP A 9 37.19 32.62 47.06
C ASP A 9 36.67 33.88 47.81
N SER A 10 36.02 33.67 48.97
CA SER A 10 35.61 34.61 50.04
C SER A 10 34.16 35.08 49.93
N ALA A 11 33.20 34.69 50.77
CA ALA A 11 33.13 34.29 52.18
C ALA A 11 33.10 35.44 53.21
N ALA A 12 32.11 35.27 54.10
CA ALA A 12 31.93 35.78 55.46
C ALA A 12 31.19 37.11 55.66
N ASP A 13 30.40 37.32 56.73
CA ASP A 13 29.62 36.52 57.69
C ASP A 13 29.08 37.54 58.72
N SER A 14 28.06 37.14 59.49
CA SER A 14 27.62 37.67 60.80
C SER A 14 26.79 38.98 60.80
N GLY A 15 25.72 39.13 61.58
CA GLY A 15 25.11 38.26 62.59
C GLY A 15 24.26 39.10 63.56
N ALA A 16 23.17 38.55 64.09
CA ALA A 16 22.69 38.71 65.48
C ALA A 16 21.29 38.10 65.68
N SER A 17 21.23 37.09 66.55
CA SER A 17 20.05 36.48 67.20
C SER A 17 19.62 37.33 68.43
N PRO A 18 18.86 36.84 69.47
CA PRO A 18 17.98 35.65 69.62
C PRO A 18 16.66 35.91 70.41
N ALA A 19 15.71 34.95 70.36
CA ALA A 19 14.82 34.46 71.45
C ALA A 19 13.66 33.65 70.81
N GLY A 20 13.19 32.48 71.25
CA GLY A 20 13.51 31.56 72.32
C GLY A 20 12.57 30.32 72.22
N ARG A 21 13.13 29.13 72.48
CA ARG A 21 12.55 27.88 73.05
C ARG A 21 11.11 27.46 72.70
N SER A 22 10.93 26.38 71.93
CA SER A 22 10.76 24.97 72.36
C SER A 22 9.36 24.62 72.88
N PHE A 23 8.57 23.87 72.10
CA PHE A 23 7.67 22.78 72.53
C PHE A 23 7.02 22.13 71.27
N ALA A 24 6.68 20.85 71.35
CA ALA A 24 5.87 20.07 70.39
C ALA A 24 6.59 19.16 69.34
N THR A 25 7.57 18.38 69.80
CA THR A 25 7.85 17.05 69.22
C THR A 25 6.78 16.07 69.75
N GLY A 26 5.62 16.00 69.09
CA GLY A 26 4.52 15.14 69.53
C GLY A 26 3.29 15.12 68.62
N LEU A 27 3.23 15.98 67.59
CA LEU A 27 2.05 16.15 66.73
C LEU A 27 2.39 15.96 65.23
N ARG A 28 3.14 14.91 64.89
CA ARG A 28 3.41 14.54 63.48
C ARG A 28 3.14 13.07 63.13
N LEU A 29 2.67 12.25 64.07
CA LEU A 29 2.34 10.84 63.83
C LEU A 29 0.83 10.52 63.90
N THR A 30 -0.02 11.46 64.34
CA THR A 30 -1.48 11.25 64.44
C THR A 30 -2.29 11.86 63.28
N LEU A 31 -1.72 12.79 62.49
CA LEU A 31 -2.38 13.36 61.30
C LEU A 31 -2.24 12.48 60.04
N GLY A 32 -1.21 11.62 59.98
CA GLY A 32 -0.98 10.73 58.83
C GLY A 32 -1.94 9.54 58.79
N PHE A 33 -2.33 8.99 59.94
CA PHE A 33 -3.24 7.84 60.01
C PHE A 33 -4.72 8.20 59.82
N THR A 34 -5.13 9.43 60.17
CA THR A 34 -6.52 9.89 60.01
C THR A 34 -6.86 10.21 58.56
N LEU A 35 -5.92 10.75 57.77
CA LEU A 35 -6.13 10.99 56.34
C LEU A 35 -6.17 9.67 55.52
N ALA A 36 -5.34 8.68 55.88
CA ALA A 36 -5.32 7.38 55.22
C ALA A 36 -6.60 6.55 55.51
N ALA A 37 -7.15 6.63 56.73
CA ALA A 37 -8.39 5.97 57.09
C ALA A 37 -9.62 6.57 56.38
N LEU A 38 -9.66 7.89 56.17
CA LEU A 38 -10.74 8.56 55.44
C LEU A 38 -10.74 8.21 53.93
N VAL A 39 -9.57 8.02 53.33
CA VAL A 39 -9.47 7.57 51.92
C VAL A 39 -9.94 6.12 51.76
N ILE A 40 -9.60 5.22 52.70
CA ILE A 40 -10.03 3.82 52.64
C ILE A 40 -11.55 3.68 52.87
N VAL A 41 -12.12 4.43 53.82
CA VAL A 41 -13.58 4.43 54.06
C VAL A 41 -14.33 5.06 52.87
N GLY A 42 -13.80 6.11 52.24
CA GLY A 42 -14.35 6.69 51.01
C GLY A 42 -14.32 5.72 49.82
N CYS A 43 -13.23 4.96 49.64
CA CYS A 43 -13.12 3.94 48.59
C CYS A 43 -14.04 2.73 48.83
N LEU A 44 -14.32 2.36 50.08
CA LEU A 44 -15.24 1.27 50.41
C LEU A 44 -16.71 1.68 50.28
N TRP A 45 -17.06 2.93 50.58
CA TRP A 45 -18.43 3.45 50.40
C TRP A 45 -18.79 3.67 48.93
N PHE A 46 -17.82 4.06 48.10
CA PHE A 46 -18.01 4.17 46.64
C PHE A 46 -18.11 2.78 45.96
N ARG A 47 -17.54 1.74 46.57
CA ARG A 47 -17.71 0.34 46.13
C ARG A 47 -19.04 -0.29 46.57
N SER A 48 -19.64 0.15 47.68
CA SER A 48 -20.90 -0.42 48.20
C SER A 48 -22.17 0.35 47.79
N SER A 49 -22.04 1.56 47.23
CA SER A 49 -23.19 2.40 46.83
C SER A 49 -23.50 2.36 45.32
N GLY A 50 -22.85 1.46 44.58
CA GLY A 50 -23.16 1.18 43.17
C GLY A 50 -24.49 0.44 43.04
N ARG A 51 -25.61 1.18 43.13
CA ARG A 51 -26.92 0.73 42.64
C ARG A 51 -26.72 0.13 41.25
N GLN A 52 -27.05 -1.16 41.11
CA GLN A 52 -27.27 -1.78 39.81
C GLN A 52 -28.35 -0.97 39.10
N VAL A 53 -27.93 -0.11 38.17
CA VAL A 53 -28.79 0.32 37.09
C VAL A 53 -28.98 -0.93 36.24
N SER A 54 -30.15 -1.56 36.36
CA SER A 54 -30.59 -2.58 35.44
C SER A 54 -30.59 -1.98 34.03
N GLN A 55 -29.57 -2.31 33.24
CA GLN A 55 -29.67 -2.09 31.80
C GLN A 55 -30.77 -3.01 31.28
N PRO A 56 -31.77 -2.50 30.53
CA PRO A 56 -32.66 -3.36 29.77
C PRO A 56 -31.79 -4.18 28.81
N GLY A 57 -32.11 -5.46 28.65
CA GLY A 57 -31.33 -6.42 27.88
C GLY A 57 -31.02 -5.97 26.46
N GLY A 58 -29.94 -5.21 26.30
CA GLY A 58 -29.25 -5.01 25.05
C GLY A 58 -28.19 -6.10 24.99
N GLY A 59 -28.43 -7.12 24.17
CA GLY A 59 -27.35 -8.03 23.80
C GLY A 59 -26.13 -7.18 23.45
N LYS A 60 -24.97 -7.51 24.04
CA LYS A 60 -23.70 -7.03 23.50
C LYS A 60 -23.82 -7.19 21.99
N PRO A 61 -23.61 -6.15 21.17
CA PRO A 61 -23.55 -6.38 19.74
C PRO A 61 -22.43 -7.42 19.58
N GLN A 62 -22.84 -8.65 19.29
CA GLN A 62 -21.95 -9.68 18.80
C GLN A 62 -21.43 -9.06 17.52
N ARG A 63 -20.27 -8.42 17.63
CA ARG A 63 -19.56 -7.89 16.48
C ARG A 63 -19.28 -9.13 15.66
N PRO A 64 -19.90 -9.32 14.48
CA PRO A 64 -19.49 -10.43 13.67
C PRO A 64 -18.11 -10.02 13.18
N THR A 65 -17.07 -10.55 13.82
CA THR A 65 -15.82 -10.84 13.11
C THR A 65 -16.24 -11.82 12.03
N HIS A 66 -16.74 -11.31 10.90
CA HIS A 66 -17.15 -12.13 9.77
C HIS A 66 -15.88 -12.76 9.22
N GLN A 67 -15.51 -13.88 9.83
CA GLN A 67 -14.54 -14.80 9.29
C GLN A 67 -15.09 -15.20 7.92
N THR A 68 -14.42 -14.73 6.88
CA THR A 68 -14.84 -14.97 5.51
C THR A 68 -14.15 -16.23 5.03
N LYS A 69 -14.93 -17.19 4.51
CA LYS A 69 -14.36 -18.40 3.92
C LYS A 69 -13.92 -18.10 2.49
N GLY A 70 -12.69 -18.50 2.16
CA GLY A 70 -12.21 -18.48 0.79
C GLY A 70 -12.84 -19.57 -0.06
N SER A 71 -12.83 -19.37 -1.38
CA SER A 71 -13.23 -20.43 -2.31
C SER A 71 -12.33 -21.66 -2.15
N PRO A 72 -12.88 -22.88 -2.19
CA PRO A 72 -12.09 -24.09 -2.10
C PRO A 72 -11.20 -24.26 -3.35
N GLY A 73 -10.11 -24.99 -3.20
CA GLY A 73 -9.19 -25.31 -4.30
C GLY A 73 -8.02 -26.18 -3.84
N PRO A 74 -6.99 -26.39 -4.67
CA PRO A 74 -5.82 -27.20 -4.32
C PRO A 74 -5.02 -26.65 -3.13
N TRP A 75 -5.25 -25.38 -2.78
CA TRP A 75 -4.72 -24.73 -1.58
C TRP A 75 -5.42 -25.14 -0.27
N GLY A 76 -6.53 -25.87 -0.32
CA GLY A 76 -7.33 -26.27 0.83
C GLY A 76 -8.41 -25.26 1.23
N GLU A 77 -8.85 -25.31 2.50
CA GLU A 77 -9.92 -24.47 3.04
C GLU A 77 -9.34 -23.23 3.72
N LEU A 78 -9.64 -22.05 3.17
CA LEU A 78 -9.11 -20.79 3.68
C LEU A 78 -10.14 -20.01 4.50
N GLU A 79 -9.67 -19.36 5.56
CA GLU A 79 -10.45 -18.50 6.43
C GLU A 79 -9.72 -17.16 6.62
N TYR A 80 -10.42 -16.04 6.45
CA TYR A 80 -9.83 -14.70 6.53
C TYR A 80 -10.52 -13.83 7.57
N VAL A 81 -9.71 -13.03 8.27
CA VAL A 81 -10.20 -11.97 9.16
C VAL A 81 -9.63 -10.63 8.67
N PRO A 82 -10.48 -9.66 8.28
CA PRO A 82 -10.00 -8.33 7.91
C PRO A 82 -9.49 -7.59 9.14
N ILE A 83 -8.31 -7.00 9.02
CA ILE A 83 -7.68 -6.15 10.02
C ILE A 83 -7.20 -4.85 9.38
N VAL A 84 -6.97 -3.83 10.19
CA VAL A 84 -6.37 -2.57 9.73
C VAL A 84 -4.97 -2.45 10.33
N ILE A 85 -3.99 -2.24 9.48
CA ILE A 85 -2.64 -1.86 9.87
C ILE A 85 -2.38 -0.41 9.45
N ALA A 86 -1.59 0.32 10.22
CA ALA A 86 -1.27 1.71 9.94
C ALA A 86 0.23 1.94 9.98
N THR A 87 0.69 2.95 9.25
CA THR A 87 2.09 3.37 9.27
C THR A 87 2.50 3.66 10.73
N PRO A 88 3.68 3.20 11.17
CA PRO A 88 4.21 3.53 12.49
C PRO A 88 4.32 5.04 12.69
N ASP A 89 4.05 5.53 13.90
CA ASP A 89 3.97 6.96 14.19
C ASP A 89 5.33 7.66 13.95
N GLU A 90 6.44 6.94 14.20
CA GLU A 90 7.82 7.37 13.96
C GLU A 90 8.15 7.59 12.48
N PHE A 91 7.36 7.04 11.56
CA PHE A 91 7.55 7.23 10.11
C PHE A 91 6.70 8.38 9.56
N LEU A 92 5.79 8.94 10.36
CA LEU A 92 4.88 10.00 9.95
C LEU A 92 5.50 11.39 10.16
N SER A 93 5.63 12.17 9.09
CA SER A 93 6.10 13.55 9.15
C SER A 93 5.02 14.53 8.66
N VAL A 94 4.16 15.00 9.57
CA VAL A 94 3.10 15.96 9.25
C VAL A 94 3.65 17.22 8.59
N ALA A 95 4.79 17.75 9.07
CA ALA A 95 5.38 18.96 8.51
C ALA A 95 5.87 18.76 7.07
N ARG A 96 6.53 17.63 6.78
CA ARG A 96 6.97 17.31 5.42
C ARG A 96 5.79 17.17 4.48
N GLU A 97 4.79 16.38 4.88
CA GLU A 97 3.66 16.11 4.02
C GLU A 97 2.77 17.35 3.81
N ALA A 98 2.59 18.17 4.85
CA ALA A 98 1.84 19.41 4.73
C ALA A 98 2.53 20.44 3.82
N ASN A 99 3.84 20.37 3.58
CA ASN A 99 4.55 21.33 2.72
C ASN A 99 4.50 21.00 1.22
N ILE A 100 3.74 19.97 0.82
CA ILE A 100 3.55 19.64 -0.59
C ILE A 100 2.56 20.63 -1.22
N GLU A 101 3.06 21.50 -2.10
CA GLU A 101 2.23 22.45 -2.85
C GLU A 101 1.48 21.77 -4.01
N PRO A 102 0.22 22.16 -4.27
CA PRO A 102 -0.52 21.67 -5.41
C PRO A 102 0.02 22.30 -6.70
N VAL A 103 0.73 21.50 -7.50
CA VAL A 103 1.21 21.89 -8.81
C VAL A 103 0.64 20.93 -9.83
N TRP A 104 -0.13 21.46 -10.78
CA TRP A 104 -0.73 20.72 -11.88
C TRP A 104 0.15 20.85 -13.11
N ARG A 105 0.67 19.71 -13.57
CA ARG A 105 1.52 19.62 -14.76
C ARG A 105 0.72 19.00 -15.88
N PHE A 106 0.27 19.82 -16.82
CA PHE A 106 -0.36 19.37 -18.06
C PHE A 106 0.71 19.09 -19.11
N GLY A 107 1.58 18.12 -18.82
CA GLY A 107 2.62 17.70 -19.74
C GLY A 107 2.03 17.25 -21.07
N LYS A 108 2.69 17.60 -22.18
CA LYS A 108 2.24 17.29 -23.55
C LYS A 108 0.97 18.02 -24.02
N TYR A 109 0.33 18.84 -23.18
CA TYR A 109 -0.83 19.62 -23.59
C TYR A 109 -0.38 21.02 -24.03
N SER A 110 -0.98 21.52 -25.11
CA SER A 110 -0.92 22.94 -25.47
C SER A 110 -1.84 23.77 -24.56
N ALA A 111 -1.63 25.10 -24.52
CA ALA A 111 -2.53 26.02 -23.82
C ALA A 111 -3.99 25.84 -24.25
N GLY A 112 -4.26 25.72 -25.55
CA GLY A 112 -5.60 25.45 -26.07
C GLY A 112 -6.21 24.14 -25.56
N GLN A 113 -5.42 23.07 -25.47
CA GLN A 113 -5.90 21.79 -24.93
C GLN A 113 -6.22 21.86 -23.44
N VAL A 114 -5.44 22.65 -22.67
CA VAL A 114 -5.73 22.92 -21.26
C VAL A 114 -7.01 23.75 -21.12
N HIS A 115 -7.15 24.81 -21.93
CA HIS A 115 -8.36 25.61 -21.97
C HIS A 115 -9.60 24.75 -22.25
N ASP A 116 -9.57 23.92 -23.31
CA ASP A 116 -10.67 23.01 -23.65
C ASP A 116 -11.00 22.03 -22.53
N LEU A 117 -9.98 21.51 -21.84
CA LEU A 117 -10.17 20.65 -20.68
C LEU A 117 -10.89 21.40 -19.55
N LEU A 118 -10.44 22.60 -19.21
CA LEU A 118 -11.03 23.42 -18.16
C LEU A 118 -12.46 23.85 -18.51
N VAL A 119 -12.75 24.13 -19.78
CA VAL A 119 -14.11 24.46 -20.25
C VAL A 119 -15.02 23.25 -20.06
N ARG A 120 -14.58 22.06 -20.51
CA ARG A 120 -15.33 20.81 -20.32
C ARG A 120 -15.51 20.42 -18.87
N ALA A 121 -14.53 20.73 -18.02
CA ALA A 121 -14.61 20.48 -16.58
C ALA A 121 -15.68 21.34 -15.91
N ASP A 122 -16.04 22.47 -16.51
CA ASP A 122 -17.10 23.38 -16.05
C ASP A 122 -16.98 23.78 -14.56
N PRO A 123 -15.79 24.18 -14.06
CA PRO A 123 -15.60 24.46 -12.64
C PRO A 123 -16.50 25.61 -12.16
N PRO A 124 -16.83 25.67 -10.85
CA PRO A 124 -17.65 26.76 -10.30
C PRO A 124 -17.07 28.13 -10.62
N ALA A 125 -17.93 29.15 -10.74
CA ALA A 125 -17.56 30.45 -11.33
C ALA A 125 -16.26 31.06 -10.76
N ALA A 126 -16.09 31.05 -9.43
CA ALA A 126 -14.89 31.58 -8.77
C ALA A 126 -13.61 30.79 -9.14
N ALA A 127 -13.68 29.46 -9.19
CA ALA A 127 -12.55 28.64 -9.65
C ALA A 127 -12.27 28.86 -11.14
N ARG A 128 -13.33 28.96 -11.96
CA ARG A 128 -13.23 29.14 -13.41
C ARG A 128 -12.52 30.43 -13.76
N GLU A 129 -12.92 31.54 -13.14
CA GLU A 129 -12.30 32.84 -13.38
C GLU A 129 -10.79 32.78 -13.13
N TRP A 130 -10.37 32.18 -12.01
CA TRP A 130 -8.95 32.03 -11.70
C TRP A 130 -8.22 31.07 -12.64
N LEU A 131 -8.82 29.90 -12.92
CA LEU A 131 -8.20 28.84 -13.73
C LEU A 131 -8.07 29.22 -15.21
N MET A 132 -8.98 30.03 -15.75
CA MET A 132 -8.97 30.48 -17.14
C MET A 132 -8.07 31.69 -17.39
N ASP A 133 -7.59 32.35 -16.34
CA ASP A 133 -6.65 33.46 -16.47
C ASP A 133 -5.24 32.93 -16.76
N GLU A 134 -4.83 33.02 -18.02
CA GLU A 134 -3.54 32.53 -18.51
C GLU A 134 -2.34 33.21 -17.82
N ARG A 135 -2.52 34.32 -17.10
CA ARG A 135 -1.45 34.92 -16.28
C ARG A 135 -0.98 33.99 -15.15
N HIS A 136 -1.82 33.04 -14.74
CA HIS A 136 -1.46 32.02 -13.76
C HIS A 136 -0.78 30.79 -14.40
N TRP A 137 -0.62 30.78 -15.73
CA TRP A 137 -0.10 29.63 -16.46
C TRP A 137 1.38 29.85 -16.79
N GLN A 138 2.17 28.80 -16.59
CA GLN A 138 3.54 28.73 -17.08
C GLN A 138 3.55 27.82 -18.30
N VAL A 139 3.55 28.44 -19.49
CA VAL A 139 3.52 27.74 -20.78
C VAL A 139 4.94 27.54 -21.29
N SER A 140 5.30 26.31 -21.64
CA SER A 140 6.57 25.96 -22.26
C SER A 140 6.38 24.93 -23.38
N ALA A 141 7.47 24.55 -24.05
CA ALA A 141 7.44 23.49 -25.06
C ALA A 141 7.05 22.11 -24.48
N ASP A 142 7.28 21.90 -23.17
CA ASP A 142 6.99 20.63 -22.48
C ASP A 142 5.53 20.52 -21.99
N GLY A 143 4.79 21.63 -22.02
CA GLY A 143 3.38 21.72 -21.67
C GLY A 143 3.04 22.95 -20.85
N VAL A 144 1.97 22.85 -20.05
CA VAL A 144 1.48 23.94 -19.20
C VAL A 144 1.57 23.53 -17.73
N VAL A 145 2.06 24.43 -16.88
CA VAL A 145 2.05 24.26 -15.43
C VAL A 145 1.13 25.31 -14.80
N ILE A 146 0.25 24.86 -13.90
CA ILE A 146 -0.65 25.71 -13.13
C ILE A 146 -0.46 25.36 -11.64
N ALA A 147 -0.34 26.36 -10.78
CA ALA A 147 -0.24 26.18 -9.34
C ALA A 147 -1.47 26.82 -8.66
N PRO A 148 -2.63 26.15 -8.66
CA PRO A 148 -3.84 26.70 -8.08
C PRO A 148 -3.70 26.86 -6.58
N PRO A 149 -4.07 28.02 -6.01
CA PRO A 149 -4.00 28.23 -4.59
C PRO A 149 -5.09 27.39 -3.88
N PRO A 150 -4.95 27.13 -2.56
CA PRO A 150 -5.87 26.26 -1.84
C PRO A 150 -7.34 26.65 -1.99
N GLU A 151 -7.65 27.95 -1.97
CA GLU A 151 -9.01 28.48 -2.14
C GLU A 151 -9.65 28.04 -3.46
N VAL A 152 -8.90 28.00 -4.56
CA VAL A 152 -9.40 27.52 -5.85
C VAL A 152 -9.70 26.03 -5.77
N ILE A 153 -8.80 25.23 -5.17
CA ILE A 153 -8.97 23.78 -5.05
C ILE A 153 -10.17 23.42 -4.16
N PHE A 154 -10.37 24.14 -3.06
CA PHE A 154 -11.50 23.93 -2.15
C PHE A 154 -12.85 24.29 -2.78
N THR A 155 -12.87 25.19 -3.78
CA THR A 155 -14.11 25.56 -4.49
C THR A 155 -14.50 24.59 -5.60
N LEU A 156 -13.63 23.68 -6.04
CA LEU A 156 -14.00 22.70 -7.06
C LEU A 156 -15.06 21.73 -6.53
N ASP A 157 -16.12 21.51 -7.30
CA ASP A 157 -17.06 20.43 -7.05
C ASP A 157 -16.46 19.06 -7.45
N PRO A 158 -17.05 17.94 -6.99
CA PRO A 158 -16.53 16.60 -7.27
C PRO A 158 -16.45 16.25 -8.77
N ALA A 159 -17.34 16.76 -9.62
CA ALA A 159 -17.37 16.44 -11.05
C ALA A 159 -16.26 17.17 -11.80
N SER A 160 -16.11 18.47 -11.55
CA SER A 160 -15.02 19.30 -12.08
C SER A 160 -13.66 18.74 -11.66
N ARG A 161 -13.50 18.42 -10.37
CA ARG A 161 -12.28 17.80 -9.82
C ARG A 161 -11.97 16.47 -10.49
N ALA A 162 -12.97 15.60 -10.67
CA ALA A 162 -12.78 14.32 -11.34
C ALA A 162 -12.25 14.48 -12.77
N LEU A 163 -12.81 15.39 -13.56
CA LEU A 163 -12.37 15.62 -14.95
C LEU A 163 -10.92 16.12 -15.01
N ILE A 164 -10.58 17.13 -14.21
CA ILE A 164 -9.22 17.68 -14.17
C ILE A 164 -8.22 16.64 -13.67
N TYR A 165 -8.52 15.96 -12.56
CA TYR A 165 -7.55 15.08 -11.90
C TYR A 165 -7.36 13.77 -12.67
N ASN A 166 -8.39 13.27 -13.33
CA ASN A 166 -8.25 12.11 -14.22
C ASN A 166 -7.41 12.44 -15.46
N ALA A 167 -7.46 13.68 -15.96
CA ALA A 167 -6.53 14.12 -17.01
C ALA A 167 -5.09 14.16 -16.47
N LEU A 168 -4.86 14.86 -15.35
CA LEU A 168 -3.53 14.99 -14.73
C LEU A 168 -2.87 13.64 -14.42
N ALA A 169 -3.65 12.66 -13.96
CA ALA A 169 -3.18 11.31 -13.66
C ALA A 169 -2.61 10.53 -14.87
N ASN A 170 -2.87 11.00 -16.10
CA ASN A 170 -2.42 10.36 -17.33
C ASN A 170 -1.26 11.08 -18.01
N LEU A 171 -0.87 12.27 -17.55
CA LEU A 171 0.17 13.10 -18.20
C LEU A 171 1.57 12.91 -17.62
N GLY A 172 1.67 12.28 -16.44
CA GLY A 172 2.94 12.12 -15.73
C GLY A 172 3.35 13.38 -14.98
N GLY A 173 4.05 13.21 -13.86
CA GLY A 173 4.55 14.32 -13.03
C GLY A 173 3.53 14.86 -12.02
N ASN A 174 2.38 14.20 -11.86
CA ASN A 174 1.31 14.58 -10.92
C ASN A 174 1.09 13.44 -9.91
N LEU A 175 2.09 13.14 -9.08
CA LEU A 175 2.13 11.92 -8.25
C LEU A 175 0.88 11.71 -7.38
N LEU A 176 0.27 12.78 -6.86
CA LEU A 176 -0.92 12.69 -6.01
C LEU A 176 -2.20 12.37 -6.79
N GLN A 177 -2.27 12.76 -8.07
CA GLN A 177 -3.37 12.43 -8.97
C GLN A 177 -3.12 11.08 -9.66
N GLU A 178 -1.87 10.73 -9.92
CA GLU A 178 -1.47 9.42 -10.44
C GLU A 178 -1.77 8.31 -9.42
N PHE A 179 -1.40 8.52 -8.15
CA PHE A 179 -1.53 7.57 -7.06
C PHE A 179 -2.30 8.18 -5.87
N PRO A 180 -3.59 8.53 -6.05
CA PRO A 180 -4.39 9.14 -4.99
C PRO A 180 -4.67 8.14 -3.87
N LEU A 181 -4.98 8.65 -2.68
CA LEU A 181 -5.59 7.82 -1.65
C LEU A 181 -6.93 7.33 -2.17
N SER A 182 -7.07 6.01 -2.29
CA SER A 182 -8.23 5.39 -2.94
C SER A 182 -8.96 4.47 -1.96
N ARG A 183 -10.30 4.50 -2.02
CA ARG A 183 -11.20 3.63 -1.25
C ARG A 183 -12.32 3.12 -2.15
N SER A 184 -12.82 1.92 -1.86
CA SER A 184 -14.02 1.42 -2.53
C SER A 184 -15.21 2.31 -2.16
N ARG A 185 -16.24 2.33 -3.01
CA ARG A 185 -17.45 3.12 -2.75
C ARG A 185 -18.07 2.79 -1.39
N ASP A 186 -18.08 1.51 -1.04
CA ASP A 186 -18.67 1.02 0.21
C ASP A 186 -17.72 1.16 1.41
N GLY A 187 -16.41 1.28 1.17
CA GLY A 187 -15.39 1.37 2.22
C GLY A 187 -15.18 2.78 2.81
N LEU A 188 -15.92 3.79 2.33
CA LEU A 188 -15.73 5.17 2.75
C LEU A 188 -16.15 5.41 4.21
N GLU A 189 -17.26 4.84 4.65
CA GLU A 189 -17.73 5.01 6.04
C GLU A 189 -16.89 4.23 7.04
N ASP A 190 -16.36 3.10 6.62
CA ASP A 190 -15.36 2.37 7.40
C ASP A 190 -14.10 3.21 7.63
N TRP A 191 -13.67 3.97 6.62
CA TRP A 191 -12.53 4.87 6.75
C TRP A 191 -12.79 5.99 7.76
N PHE A 192 -13.95 6.63 7.72
CA PHE A 192 -14.29 7.71 8.66
C PHE A 192 -14.58 7.22 10.08
N SER A 193 -15.35 6.13 10.21
CA SER A 193 -15.74 5.59 11.53
C SER A 193 -14.57 4.99 12.30
N LYS A 194 -13.62 4.35 11.62
CA LYS A 194 -12.43 3.73 12.24
C LYS A 194 -11.24 4.68 12.36
N GLY A 195 -11.28 5.81 11.65
CA GLY A 195 -10.19 6.79 11.59
C GLY A 195 -10.07 7.69 12.82
N GLY A 196 -11.09 7.75 13.67
CA GLY A 196 -11.10 8.59 14.87
C GLY A 196 -11.10 10.10 14.58
N LEU A 197 -11.41 10.49 13.34
CA LEU A 197 -11.39 11.89 12.89
C LEU A 197 -12.61 12.65 13.40
N SER A 198 -12.42 13.94 13.68
CA SER A 198 -13.50 14.85 14.06
C SER A 198 -14.48 15.10 12.89
N ALA A 199 -15.73 15.43 13.22
CA ALA A 199 -16.76 15.73 12.22
C ALA A 199 -16.39 16.87 11.24
N PRO A 200 -15.70 17.96 11.66
CA PRO A 200 -15.20 18.97 10.74
C PRO A 200 -14.16 18.42 9.76
N THR A 201 -13.21 17.62 10.22
CA THR A 201 -12.20 16.98 9.36
C THR A 201 -12.86 16.04 8.35
N ILE A 202 -13.84 15.23 8.78
CA ILE A 202 -14.59 14.33 7.89
C ILE A 202 -15.34 15.13 6.82
N THR A 203 -16.01 16.21 7.22
CA THR A 203 -16.74 17.09 6.29
C THR A 203 -15.80 17.68 5.23
N LEU A 204 -14.65 18.20 5.66
CA LEU A 204 -13.64 18.74 4.74
C LEU A 204 -13.03 17.66 3.85
N THR A 205 -12.83 16.46 4.38
CA THR A 205 -12.34 15.32 3.59
C THR A 205 -13.32 14.98 2.48
N ARG A 206 -14.62 14.91 2.80
CA ARG A 206 -15.68 14.61 1.83
C ARG A 206 -15.77 15.62 0.70
N SER A 207 -15.56 16.91 0.97
CA SER A 207 -15.63 17.94 -0.08
C SER A 207 -14.49 17.85 -1.11
N LEU A 208 -13.38 17.20 -0.75
CA LEU A 208 -12.22 16.99 -1.63
C LEU A 208 -12.25 15.65 -2.38
N LEU A 209 -13.23 14.78 -2.10
CA LEU A 209 -13.34 13.50 -2.79
C LEU A 209 -13.80 13.69 -4.23
N TYR A 210 -13.28 12.83 -5.10
CA TYR A 210 -13.71 12.71 -6.49
C TYR A 210 -13.74 11.25 -6.91
N GLN A 211 -14.40 10.95 -8.02
CA GLN A 211 -14.52 9.60 -8.53
C GLN A 211 -13.50 9.32 -9.64
N ARG A 212 -12.90 8.13 -9.60
CA ARG A 212 -12.10 7.57 -10.69
C ARG A 212 -12.40 6.09 -10.81
N GLY A 213 -13.08 5.72 -11.89
CA GLY A 213 -13.65 4.37 -12.03
C GLY A 213 -14.63 4.05 -10.89
N SER A 214 -14.41 2.91 -10.24
CA SER A 214 -15.23 2.45 -9.11
C SER A 214 -14.79 3.00 -7.74
N ALA A 215 -13.70 3.77 -7.66
CA ALA A 215 -13.13 4.22 -6.39
C ALA A 215 -13.44 5.70 -6.06
N TRP A 216 -13.51 5.99 -4.76
CA TRP A 216 -13.35 7.33 -4.21
C TRP A 216 -11.86 7.65 -4.09
N CYS A 217 -11.46 8.82 -4.59
CA CYS A 217 -10.08 9.27 -4.60
C CYS A 217 -9.92 10.58 -3.82
N LEU A 218 -8.78 10.72 -3.12
CA LEU A 218 -8.33 11.94 -2.47
C LEU A 218 -6.87 12.21 -2.84
N ALA A 219 -6.64 13.23 -3.66
CA ALA A 219 -5.30 13.69 -4.03
C ALA A 219 -4.84 14.88 -3.15
N ASP A 220 -5.78 15.71 -2.70
CA ASP A 220 -5.53 16.97 -1.98
C ASP A 220 -5.34 16.79 -0.46
N TRP A 221 -5.01 15.59 -0.01
CA TRP A 221 -4.80 15.31 1.42
C TRP A 221 -3.68 16.16 2.06
N PRO A 222 -2.62 16.62 1.36
CA PRO A 222 -1.66 17.57 1.94
C PRO A 222 -2.29 18.92 2.32
N LEU A 223 -3.22 19.42 1.50
CA LEU A 223 -3.96 20.66 1.78
C LEU A 223 -4.88 20.47 2.98
N LEU A 224 -5.49 19.30 3.10
CA LEU A 224 -6.31 18.93 4.25
C LEU A 224 -5.50 19.01 5.55
N LEU A 225 -4.27 18.48 5.55
CA LEU A 225 -3.38 18.57 6.71
C LEU A 225 -3.11 20.01 7.14
N ARG A 226 -3.00 20.97 6.21
CA ARG A 226 -2.80 22.39 6.55
C ARG A 226 -4.02 22.99 7.25
N GLN A 227 -5.22 22.65 6.79
CA GLN A 227 -6.48 23.20 7.29
C GLN A 227 -6.87 22.67 8.67
N VAL A 228 -6.48 21.45 9.00
CA VAL A 228 -6.73 20.88 10.32
C VAL A 228 -5.85 21.62 11.34
N PRO A 229 -6.39 22.27 12.39
CA PRO A 229 -5.59 23.11 13.28
C PRO A 229 -4.81 22.30 14.33
N SER A 230 -5.39 21.21 14.82
CA SER A 230 -4.79 20.39 15.89
C SER A 230 -3.67 19.52 15.35
N ARG A 231 -2.48 19.59 15.97
CA ARG A 231 -1.35 18.71 15.64
C ARG A 231 -1.71 17.23 15.78
N GLU A 232 -2.50 16.90 16.80
CA GLU A 232 -2.93 15.53 17.05
C GLU A 232 -3.92 15.05 15.98
N GLU A 233 -4.88 15.90 15.61
CA GLU A 233 -5.83 15.61 14.54
C GLU A 233 -5.12 15.47 13.19
N ARG A 234 -4.12 16.32 12.88
CA ARG A 234 -3.28 16.17 11.67
C ARG A 234 -2.58 14.83 11.64
N ARG A 235 -2.05 14.38 12.77
CA ARG A 235 -1.37 13.09 12.90
C ARG A 235 -2.35 11.93 12.70
N GLN A 236 -3.53 12.00 13.30
CA GLN A 236 -4.59 11.01 13.13
C GLN A 236 -5.09 10.95 11.69
N LEU A 237 -5.28 12.10 11.04
CA LEU A 237 -5.61 12.18 9.62
C LEU A 237 -4.55 11.52 8.75
N LEU A 238 -3.27 11.82 8.97
CA LEU A 238 -2.18 11.21 8.20
C LEU A 238 -2.08 9.69 8.44
N LYS A 239 -2.33 9.24 9.68
CA LYS A 239 -2.39 7.82 10.03
C LYS A 239 -3.57 7.13 9.36
N ALA A 240 -4.74 7.74 9.35
CA ALA A 240 -5.95 7.24 8.68
C ALA A 240 -5.82 7.26 7.15
N ALA A 241 -5.12 8.24 6.60
CA ALA A 241 -4.81 8.33 5.17
C ALA A 241 -3.90 7.17 4.73
N THR A 242 -2.89 6.86 5.53
CA THR A 242 -1.89 5.83 5.21
C THR A 242 -2.26 4.42 5.68
N SER A 243 -3.32 4.27 6.48
CA SER A 243 -3.79 2.96 6.94
C SER A 243 -4.28 2.07 5.79
N GLN A 244 -4.11 0.76 5.98
CA GLN A 244 -4.44 -0.28 5.02
C GLN A 244 -5.28 -1.36 5.68
N THR A 245 -6.38 -1.73 5.03
CA THR A 245 -7.12 -2.96 5.35
C THR A 245 -6.36 -4.13 4.73
N THR A 246 -5.90 -5.07 5.56
CA THR A 246 -5.26 -6.33 5.15
C THR A 246 -6.05 -7.50 5.74
N LEU A 247 -5.67 -8.72 5.39
CA LEU A 247 -6.25 -9.94 5.93
C LEU A 247 -5.25 -10.67 6.82
N LEU A 248 -5.73 -11.22 7.94
CA LEU A 248 -5.12 -12.38 8.59
C LEU A 248 -5.73 -13.63 7.95
N ALA A 249 -4.94 -14.36 7.17
CA ALA A 249 -5.39 -15.56 6.47
C ALA A 249 -4.92 -16.81 7.19
N HIS A 250 -5.82 -17.78 7.32
CA HIS A 250 -5.55 -19.06 7.93
C HIS A 250 -5.94 -20.19 6.98
N LEU A 251 -5.14 -21.24 6.97
CA LEU A 251 -5.49 -22.52 6.37
C LEU A 251 -6.14 -23.39 7.44
N ARG A 252 -7.38 -23.81 7.20
CA ARG A 252 -8.08 -24.83 7.99
C ARG A 252 -7.61 -26.20 7.52
N ILE A 253 -7.05 -26.97 8.44
CA ILE A 253 -6.62 -28.35 8.22
C ILE A 253 -7.50 -29.23 9.10
N ARG A 254 -8.32 -30.06 8.47
CA ARG A 254 -9.17 -31.02 9.18
C ARG A 254 -8.35 -32.24 9.61
N GLU A 255 -8.89 -32.97 10.56
CA GLU A 255 -8.41 -34.32 10.87
C GLU A 255 -8.43 -35.17 9.59
N ASN A 256 -7.33 -35.87 9.30
CA ASN A 256 -7.16 -36.68 8.08
C ASN A 256 -7.24 -35.88 6.75
N ALA A 257 -6.87 -34.60 6.76
CA ALA A 257 -6.76 -33.82 5.53
C ALA A 257 -5.76 -34.43 4.52
N ASP A 258 -5.94 -34.12 3.23
CA ASP A 258 -4.98 -34.46 2.18
C ASP A 258 -3.70 -33.62 2.32
N VAL A 259 -2.77 -34.13 3.14
CA VAL A 259 -1.49 -33.46 3.38
C VAL A 259 -0.63 -33.41 2.12
N GLU A 260 -0.69 -34.43 1.25
CA GLU A 260 0.10 -34.45 0.01
C GLU A 260 -0.31 -33.32 -0.92
N GLY A 261 -1.61 -33.13 -1.16
CA GLY A 261 -2.11 -32.02 -1.98
C GLY A 261 -1.74 -30.65 -1.41
N LEU A 262 -1.82 -30.50 -0.08
CA LEU A 262 -1.41 -29.26 0.59
C LEU A 262 0.10 -29.00 0.46
N VAL A 263 0.93 -30.04 0.59
CA VAL A 263 2.39 -29.95 0.40
C VAL A 263 2.72 -29.63 -1.06
N GLU A 264 2.02 -30.22 -2.03
CA GLU A 264 2.20 -29.94 -3.45
C GLU A 264 1.92 -28.47 -3.77
N TYR A 265 0.84 -27.92 -3.22
CA TYR A 265 0.46 -26.53 -3.46
C TYR A 265 1.35 -25.52 -2.71
N TRP A 266 1.43 -25.63 -1.39
CA TRP A 266 2.12 -24.65 -0.54
C TRP A 266 3.65 -24.83 -0.54
N GLY A 267 4.12 -26.02 -0.91
CA GLY A 267 5.54 -26.39 -0.96
C GLY A 267 6.24 -25.98 -2.26
N ARG A 268 5.56 -25.28 -3.17
CA ARG A 268 6.16 -24.73 -4.40
C ARG A 268 7.39 -23.88 -4.11
N GLY A 269 8.33 -23.87 -5.04
CA GLY A 269 9.63 -23.20 -4.87
C GLY A 269 10.66 -24.02 -4.08
N GLY A 270 10.54 -25.35 -4.06
CA GLY A 270 11.48 -26.25 -3.36
C GLY A 270 11.26 -26.34 -1.86
N ARG A 271 10.06 -26.00 -1.38
CA ARG A 271 9.74 -25.82 0.05
C ARG A 271 8.91 -26.95 0.65
N ALA A 272 8.64 -28.01 -0.11
CA ALA A 272 7.83 -29.15 0.35
C ALA A 272 8.35 -29.73 1.69
N LYS A 273 9.68 -29.90 1.81
CA LYS A 273 10.32 -30.38 3.04
C LYS A 273 10.08 -29.47 4.25
N ASP A 274 10.04 -28.15 4.03
CA ASP A 274 9.99 -27.15 5.11
C ASP A 274 8.62 -27.05 5.77
N ILE A 275 7.55 -27.44 5.06
CA ILE A 275 6.16 -27.32 5.54
C ILE A 275 5.52 -28.66 5.89
N ARG A 276 6.02 -29.77 5.32
CA ARG A 276 5.41 -31.09 5.45
C ARG A 276 5.19 -31.50 6.91
N ALA A 277 6.24 -31.45 7.73
CA ALA A 277 6.14 -31.88 9.14
C ALA A 277 5.11 -31.07 9.94
N LEU A 278 4.95 -29.77 9.62
CA LEU A 278 3.92 -28.93 10.23
C LEU A 278 2.53 -29.39 9.81
N LEU A 279 2.31 -29.60 8.50
CA LEU A 279 1.01 -30.01 7.97
C LEU A 279 0.60 -31.41 8.46
N GLU A 280 1.53 -32.37 8.48
CA GLU A 280 1.31 -33.71 9.03
C GLU A 280 0.93 -33.66 10.51
N SER A 281 1.66 -32.86 11.31
CA SER A 281 1.36 -32.70 12.74
C SER A 281 -0.03 -32.10 12.99
N VAL A 282 -0.40 -31.07 12.22
CA VAL A 282 -1.71 -30.42 12.37
C VAL A 282 -2.86 -31.32 11.92
N ALA A 283 -2.66 -32.15 10.90
CA ALA A 283 -3.68 -33.10 10.42
C ALA A 283 -4.00 -34.22 11.43
N LEU A 284 -3.14 -34.44 12.44
CA LEU A 284 -3.35 -35.39 13.53
C LEU A 284 -4.11 -34.79 14.73
N VAL A 285 -4.37 -33.48 14.72
CA VAL A 285 -5.12 -32.83 15.81
C VAL A 285 -6.60 -33.21 15.72
N GLU A 286 -7.15 -33.77 16.79
CA GLU A 286 -8.56 -34.11 16.90
C GLU A 286 -9.45 -32.88 16.63
N GLY A 287 -10.41 -33.01 15.70
CA GLY A 287 -11.25 -31.89 15.27
C GLY A 287 -10.57 -30.87 14.34
N GLY A 288 -9.28 -31.07 14.00
CA GLY A 288 -8.49 -30.22 13.13
C GLY A 288 -8.01 -28.91 13.79
N ALA A 289 -7.22 -28.14 13.05
CA ALA A 289 -6.72 -26.83 13.51
C ALA A 289 -6.58 -25.82 12.37
N THR A 290 -6.19 -24.59 12.72
CA THR A 290 -5.81 -23.55 11.76
C THR A 290 -4.32 -23.27 11.82
N VAL A 291 -3.72 -23.02 10.67
CA VAL A 291 -2.35 -22.51 10.53
C VAL A 291 -2.41 -21.12 9.91
N ASP A 292 -1.75 -20.13 10.51
CA ASP A 292 -1.59 -18.81 9.86
C ASP A 292 -0.81 -19.00 8.56
N LEU A 293 -1.37 -18.47 7.46
CA LEU A 293 -0.82 -18.60 6.13
C LEU A 293 0.62 -18.09 6.07
N ALA A 294 0.99 -17.09 6.88
CA ALA A 294 2.35 -16.60 6.99
C ALA A 294 3.37 -17.74 7.21
N HIS A 295 3.04 -18.81 7.94
CA HIS A 295 3.96 -19.94 8.12
C HIS A 295 4.19 -20.76 6.84
N LEU A 296 3.23 -20.75 5.92
CA LEU A 296 3.24 -21.47 4.65
C LEU A 296 3.80 -20.65 3.48
N LEU A 297 4.12 -19.37 3.68
CA LEU A 297 4.70 -18.51 2.63
C LEU A 297 6.24 -18.63 2.56
N PRO A 298 6.86 -18.28 1.41
CA PRO A 298 8.31 -18.29 1.28
C PRO A 298 9.00 -17.38 2.29
N ARG A 299 10.23 -17.72 2.70
CA ARG A 299 11.01 -16.97 3.70
C ARG A 299 11.01 -15.46 3.43
N PHE A 300 11.26 -15.07 2.18
CA PHE A 300 11.24 -13.67 1.73
C PHE A 300 9.97 -12.93 2.17
N VAL A 301 8.81 -13.58 2.05
CA VAL A 301 7.51 -13.02 2.41
C VAL A 301 7.31 -13.01 3.92
N ARG A 302 7.65 -14.12 4.61
CA ARG A 302 7.47 -14.25 6.07
C ARG A 302 8.21 -13.18 6.85
N GLU A 303 9.38 -12.78 6.39
CA GLU A 303 10.19 -11.72 7.00
C GLU A 303 9.57 -10.31 6.85
N ARG A 304 8.52 -10.14 6.04
CA ARG A 304 8.03 -8.82 5.60
C ARG A 304 6.52 -8.62 5.76
N ILE A 305 5.73 -9.69 5.72
CA ILE A 305 4.28 -9.58 5.75
C ILE A 305 3.80 -8.79 6.99
N TYR A 306 2.86 -7.87 6.78
CA TYR A 306 2.32 -6.92 7.77
C TYR A 306 3.32 -5.89 8.33
N THR A 307 4.49 -5.75 7.70
CA THR A 307 5.49 -4.74 8.08
C THR A 307 5.56 -3.59 7.08
N TYR A 308 6.15 -2.48 7.53
CA TYR A 308 6.46 -1.31 6.71
C TYR A 308 7.96 -1.28 6.42
N PRO A 309 8.37 -0.90 5.19
CA PRO A 309 9.79 -0.64 4.93
C PRO A 309 10.29 0.46 5.86
N PHE A 310 11.52 0.33 6.34
CA PHE A 310 12.19 1.47 6.97
C PHE A 310 12.29 2.63 5.98
N PRO A 311 12.15 3.89 6.44
CA PRO A 311 12.45 5.06 5.63
C PRO A 311 13.97 5.16 5.38
N THR A 312 14.50 4.34 4.46
CA THR A 312 15.90 4.43 4.02
C THR A 312 16.05 5.42 2.87
N ASP A 313 17.28 5.88 2.63
CA ASP A 313 17.70 6.86 1.62
C ASP A 313 16.91 6.80 0.27
N PRO A 314 16.50 7.94 -0.33
CA PRO A 314 15.61 8.01 -1.51
C PRO A 314 16.09 7.40 -2.83
N THR A 315 17.35 6.94 -2.92
CA THR A 315 17.92 6.42 -4.18
C THR A 315 17.09 5.27 -4.78
N LEU A 316 16.95 5.26 -6.11
CA LEU A 316 16.25 4.22 -6.88
C LEU A 316 16.78 2.80 -6.57
N ALA A 317 18.06 2.69 -6.19
CA ALA A 317 18.76 1.45 -5.90
C ALA A 317 18.17 0.61 -4.75
N ARG A 318 17.24 1.15 -3.95
CA ARG A 318 16.64 0.44 -2.78
C ARG A 318 15.12 0.46 -2.74
N ARG A 319 14.43 0.88 -3.81
CA ARG A 319 12.96 0.97 -3.79
C ARG A 319 12.33 -0.43 -3.84
N ARG A 320 11.99 -0.96 -2.67
CA ARG A 320 11.23 -2.21 -2.54
C ARG A 320 9.76 -1.99 -2.91
N ASN A 321 9.48 -1.96 -4.20
CA ASN A 321 8.14 -1.75 -4.76
C ASN A 321 7.42 -3.09 -5.05
N CYS A 322 6.28 -2.99 -5.73
CA CYS A 322 5.46 -4.15 -6.13
C CYS A 322 6.19 -5.13 -7.07
N PHE A 323 6.99 -4.60 -8.00
CA PHE A 323 7.78 -5.41 -8.94
C PHE A 323 8.89 -6.18 -8.21
N TRP A 324 9.66 -5.46 -7.39
CA TRP A 324 10.71 -6.04 -6.55
C TRP A 324 10.17 -7.15 -5.66
N THR A 325 8.99 -6.93 -5.06
CA THR A 325 8.35 -7.92 -4.18
C THR A 325 7.91 -9.16 -4.97
N SER A 326 7.31 -8.97 -6.13
CA SER A 326 6.74 -10.07 -6.91
C SER A 326 7.81 -10.95 -7.56
N LEU A 327 8.88 -10.35 -8.08
CA LEU A 327 9.97 -11.09 -8.72
C LEU A 327 10.87 -11.81 -7.68
N ASN A 328 11.00 -11.27 -6.48
CA ASN A 328 11.75 -11.90 -5.38
C ASN A 328 10.90 -12.86 -4.52
N PHE A 329 9.66 -13.17 -4.90
CA PHE A 329 8.73 -13.95 -4.06
C PHE A 329 9.32 -15.27 -3.52
N PHE A 330 10.06 -16.00 -4.38
CA PHE A 330 10.74 -17.25 -4.04
C PHE A 330 12.26 -17.08 -3.81
N ALA A 331 12.74 -15.88 -3.50
CA ALA A 331 14.15 -15.66 -3.22
C ALA A 331 14.57 -16.35 -1.91
N ASN A 332 15.52 -17.29 -2.01
CA ASN A 332 16.13 -17.97 -0.86
C ASN A 332 17.43 -17.30 -0.39
N GLY A 333 18.05 -16.49 -1.25
CA GLY A 333 19.23 -15.67 -0.96
C GLY A 333 18.89 -14.18 -0.84
N PRO A 334 19.91 -13.30 -0.85
CA PRO A 334 19.70 -11.85 -0.92
C PRO A 334 18.79 -11.47 -2.10
N PRO A 335 17.74 -10.65 -1.89
CA PRO A 335 16.87 -10.20 -2.97
C PRO A 335 17.63 -9.41 -4.03
N GLU A 336 17.20 -9.52 -5.29
CA GLU A 336 17.77 -8.78 -6.40
C GLU A 336 17.14 -7.38 -6.50
N ASP A 337 17.89 -6.35 -6.11
CA ASP A 337 17.39 -4.97 -6.07
C ASP A 337 17.08 -4.38 -7.46
N ARG A 338 17.68 -4.93 -8.54
CA ARG A 338 17.37 -4.53 -9.93
C ARG A 338 15.89 -4.71 -10.28
N HIS A 339 15.19 -5.64 -9.62
CA HIS A 339 13.77 -5.91 -9.84
C HIS A 339 12.85 -4.76 -9.42
N ALA A 340 13.37 -3.71 -8.79
CA ALA A 340 12.64 -2.47 -8.56
C ALA A 340 12.37 -1.68 -9.87
N ASP A 341 13.16 -1.89 -10.92
CA ASP A 341 13.05 -1.16 -12.18
C ASP A 341 12.00 -1.79 -13.12
N ALA A 342 11.15 -0.96 -13.71
CA ALA A 342 10.14 -1.40 -14.67
C ALA A 342 10.73 -1.91 -16.00
N ALA A 343 11.91 -1.45 -16.40
CA ALA A 343 12.64 -1.98 -17.55
C ALA A 343 13.18 -3.39 -17.24
N ASP A 344 13.76 -3.58 -16.05
CA ASP A 344 14.24 -4.88 -15.59
C ASP A 344 13.10 -5.89 -15.42
N LEU A 345 11.92 -5.44 -14.95
CA LEU A 345 10.71 -6.25 -14.89
C LEU A 345 10.40 -6.92 -16.23
N ARG A 346 10.34 -6.13 -17.32
CA ARG A 346 9.98 -6.67 -18.64
C ARG A 346 11.02 -7.66 -19.15
N LEU A 347 12.30 -7.36 -18.98
CA LEU A 347 13.40 -8.25 -19.36
C LEU A 347 13.37 -9.56 -18.58
N THR A 348 13.17 -9.48 -17.26
CA THR A 348 13.08 -10.64 -16.38
C THR A 348 11.86 -11.49 -16.71
N LEU A 349 10.69 -10.90 -16.94
CA LEU A 349 9.50 -11.65 -17.35
C LEU A 349 9.71 -12.38 -18.69
N ALA A 350 10.31 -11.73 -19.69
CA ALA A 350 10.59 -12.37 -20.98
C ALA A 350 11.61 -13.52 -20.86
N LYS A 351 12.65 -13.31 -20.05
CA LYS A 351 13.75 -14.27 -19.89
C LYS A 351 13.37 -15.46 -19.03
N ASP A 352 12.77 -15.22 -17.87
CA ASP A 352 12.69 -16.21 -16.78
C ASP A 352 11.25 -16.68 -16.51
N TYR A 353 10.24 -16.10 -17.17
CA TYR A 353 8.83 -16.44 -16.97
C TYR A 353 8.12 -16.84 -18.28
N VAL A 354 7.01 -17.56 -18.13
CA VAL A 354 6.04 -17.84 -19.19
C VAL A 354 4.70 -17.23 -18.81
N GLN A 355 3.99 -16.68 -19.78
CA GLN A 355 2.63 -16.19 -19.55
C GLN A 355 1.69 -17.39 -19.37
N VAL A 356 0.83 -17.34 -18.36
CA VAL A 356 -0.19 -18.37 -18.09
C VAL A 356 -1.58 -17.78 -18.27
N PRO A 357 -2.51 -18.47 -18.99
CA PRO A 357 -3.84 -17.93 -19.28
C PRO A 357 -4.84 -18.10 -18.14
N GLY A 358 -4.50 -18.90 -17.11
CA GLY A 358 -5.38 -19.29 -16.01
C GLY A 358 -4.67 -20.27 -15.07
N ASP A 359 -5.43 -20.98 -14.25
CA ASP A 359 -4.94 -21.99 -13.28
C ASP A 359 -3.75 -21.47 -12.47
N LEU A 360 -3.98 -20.32 -11.83
CA LEU A 360 -2.98 -19.63 -11.06
C LEU A 360 -2.49 -20.51 -9.91
N LEU A 361 -1.17 -20.52 -9.72
CA LEU A 361 -0.50 -21.26 -8.67
C LEU A 361 0.29 -20.31 -7.79
N LEU A 362 0.59 -20.75 -6.57
CA LEU A 362 1.35 -19.97 -5.59
C LEU A 362 2.60 -19.36 -6.24
N GLY A 363 2.70 -18.03 -6.12
CA GLY A 363 3.82 -17.22 -6.59
C GLY A 363 3.79 -16.83 -8.07
N ASP A 364 2.73 -17.16 -8.82
CA ASP A 364 2.52 -16.57 -10.13
C ASP A 364 2.45 -15.03 -10.01
N VAL A 365 3.13 -14.33 -10.90
CA VAL A 365 3.19 -12.87 -10.93
C VAL A 365 2.01 -12.35 -11.74
N LEU A 366 1.13 -11.62 -11.07
CA LEU A 366 0.00 -10.92 -11.67
C LEU A 366 0.44 -9.51 -12.03
N LEU A 367 0.25 -9.09 -13.28
CA LEU A 367 0.67 -7.79 -13.79
C LEU A 367 -0.53 -7.05 -14.38
N TRP A 368 -0.72 -5.81 -13.95
CA TRP A 368 -1.66 -4.87 -14.55
C TRP A 368 -0.94 -3.75 -15.27
N SER A 369 -1.36 -3.47 -16.50
CA SER A 369 -0.76 -2.45 -17.34
C SER A 369 -1.82 -1.52 -17.95
N LYS A 370 -1.41 -0.29 -18.28
CA LYS A 370 -2.21 0.62 -19.11
C LYS A 370 -2.32 0.08 -20.54
N ALA A 371 -3.19 0.70 -21.36
CA ALA A 371 -3.37 0.34 -22.77
C ALA A 371 -2.08 0.50 -23.60
N ASP A 372 -1.19 1.41 -23.22
CA ASP A 372 0.13 1.62 -23.85
C ASP A 372 1.19 0.60 -23.39
N GLY A 373 0.81 -0.37 -22.56
CA GLY A 373 1.70 -1.40 -22.01
C GLY A 373 2.54 -0.93 -20.82
N THR A 374 2.33 0.27 -20.28
CA THR A 374 3.00 0.74 -19.06
C THR A 374 2.53 -0.06 -17.85
N PRO A 375 3.42 -0.75 -17.10
CA PRO A 375 3.04 -1.49 -15.93
C PRO A 375 2.62 -0.55 -14.80
N VAL A 376 1.46 -0.83 -14.20
CA VAL A 376 0.87 -0.05 -13.11
C VAL A 376 1.12 -0.72 -11.77
N HIS A 377 0.92 -2.04 -11.70
CA HIS A 377 1.08 -2.80 -10.48
C HIS A 377 1.40 -4.26 -10.75
N ALA A 378 2.10 -4.89 -9.81
CA ALA A 378 2.26 -6.34 -9.77
C ALA A 378 1.98 -6.91 -8.38
N ALA A 379 1.45 -8.13 -8.34
CA ALA A 379 1.23 -8.88 -7.11
C ALA A 379 1.61 -10.34 -7.30
N SER A 380 1.86 -11.06 -6.21
CA SER A 380 2.07 -12.51 -6.24
C SER A 380 0.79 -13.24 -5.85
N TYR A 381 0.31 -14.12 -6.71
CA TYR A 381 -0.84 -14.96 -6.42
C TYR A 381 -0.54 -15.91 -5.25
N LEU A 382 -1.50 -16.05 -4.32
CA LEU A 382 -1.36 -16.96 -3.19
C LEU A 382 -2.30 -18.16 -3.30
N ALA A 383 -3.60 -17.91 -3.38
CA ALA A 383 -4.66 -18.92 -3.40
C ALA A 383 -6.03 -18.24 -3.54
N ALA A 384 -7.02 -18.91 -4.13
CA ALA A 384 -8.37 -18.37 -4.35
C ALA A 384 -8.31 -16.98 -5.02
N ASP A 385 -8.73 -15.92 -4.32
CA ASP A 385 -8.66 -14.53 -4.71
C ASP A 385 -7.61 -13.72 -3.91
N LEU A 386 -6.77 -14.40 -3.12
CA LEU A 386 -5.71 -13.78 -2.32
C LEU A 386 -4.43 -13.55 -3.10
N VAL A 387 -3.84 -12.39 -2.83
CA VAL A 387 -2.53 -12.00 -3.34
C VAL A 387 -1.66 -11.41 -2.23
N LEU A 388 -0.35 -11.60 -2.36
CA LEU A 388 0.64 -10.78 -1.69
C LEU A 388 0.88 -9.53 -2.52
N THR A 389 0.84 -8.37 -1.88
CA THR A 389 1.18 -7.12 -2.54
C THR A 389 2.09 -6.25 -1.67
N LYS A 390 2.89 -5.44 -2.34
CA LYS A 390 3.53 -4.25 -1.81
C LYS A 390 2.93 -3.07 -2.55
N ASN A 391 2.07 -2.30 -1.88
CA ASN A 391 1.16 -1.32 -2.47
C ASN A 391 1.82 -0.04 -3.02
N GLY A 392 2.97 -0.16 -3.72
CA GLY A 392 3.78 0.91 -4.27
C GLY A 392 5.19 0.97 -3.64
N ALA A 393 5.93 2.03 -3.96
CA ALA A 393 7.35 2.17 -3.58
C ALA A 393 7.59 2.89 -2.25
N TYR A 394 6.56 3.46 -1.62
CA TYR A 394 6.72 4.29 -0.43
C TYR A 394 6.88 3.44 0.84
N HIS A 395 7.60 3.99 1.84
CA HIS A 395 7.78 3.37 3.15
C HIS A 395 6.48 3.39 3.99
N THR A 396 5.52 4.24 3.64
CA THR A 396 4.18 4.30 4.23
C THR A 396 3.23 3.24 3.66
N GLN A 397 3.72 2.35 2.80
CA GLN A 397 2.94 1.28 2.17
C GLN A 397 3.50 -0.08 2.62
N PRO A 398 2.71 -0.94 3.28
CA PRO A 398 3.20 -2.19 3.85
C PRO A 398 3.29 -3.30 2.80
N TRP A 399 3.97 -4.39 3.17
CA TRP A 399 3.70 -5.71 2.58
C TRP A 399 2.48 -6.32 3.25
N MET A 400 1.52 -6.78 2.49
CA MET A 400 0.23 -7.19 3.03
C MET A 400 -0.49 -8.21 2.15
N LEU A 401 -1.48 -8.89 2.73
CA LEU A 401 -2.42 -9.74 2.02
C LEU A 401 -3.61 -8.89 1.57
N SER A 402 -4.07 -9.11 0.35
CA SER A 402 -5.24 -8.44 -0.19
C SER A 402 -6.07 -9.42 -1.02
N ARG A 403 -7.37 -9.18 -1.12
CA ARG A 403 -8.20 -9.81 -2.14
C ARG A 403 -7.97 -9.08 -3.47
N LEU A 404 -8.12 -9.79 -4.58
CA LEU A 404 -7.87 -9.23 -5.91
C LEU A 404 -8.73 -7.97 -6.16
N ASP A 405 -10.01 -8.02 -5.85
CA ASP A 405 -10.93 -6.89 -6.07
C ASP A 405 -10.57 -5.67 -5.22
N ASP A 406 -10.20 -5.89 -3.95
CA ASP A 406 -9.78 -4.83 -3.03
C ASP A 406 -8.46 -4.18 -3.50
N LEU A 407 -7.55 -4.98 -4.06
CA LEU A 407 -6.31 -4.48 -4.64
C LEU A 407 -6.57 -3.57 -5.84
N LEU A 408 -7.48 -3.96 -6.74
CA LEU A 408 -7.77 -3.20 -7.96
C LEU A 408 -8.37 -1.83 -7.68
N VAL A 409 -9.17 -1.71 -6.62
CA VAL A 409 -9.70 -0.41 -6.15
C VAL A 409 -8.58 0.59 -5.85
N ARG A 410 -7.39 0.11 -5.46
CA ARG A 410 -6.24 0.96 -5.14
C ARG A 410 -5.53 1.53 -6.36
N TYR A 411 -5.76 0.93 -7.53
CA TYR A 411 -5.19 1.37 -8.79
C TYR A 411 -6.32 1.87 -9.71
N PRO A 412 -7.07 2.91 -9.28
CA PRO A 412 -8.20 3.39 -10.04
C PRO A 412 -7.71 3.91 -11.38
N SER A 413 -8.42 3.55 -12.43
CA SER A 413 -8.10 3.94 -13.79
C SER A 413 -9.35 4.38 -14.51
N SER A 414 -9.21 5.41 -15.35
CA SER A 414 -10.28 5.86 -16.26
C SER A 414 -10.44 4.93 -17.46
N SER A 415 -9.41 4.13 -17.76
CA SER A 415 -9.44 3.08 -18.79
C SER A 415 -9.24 1.70 -18.15
N ALA A 416 -9.81 0.66 -18.75
CA ALA A 416 -9.55 -0.70 -18.30
C ALA A 416 -8.05 -1.01 -18.33
N LEU A 417 -7.54 -1.63 -17.27
CA LEU A 417 -6.17 -2.13 -17.22
C LEU A 417 -6.12 -3.49 -17.92
N SER A 418 -5.07 -3.73 -18.71
CA SER A 418 -4.78 -5.06 -19.21
C SER A 418 -4.20 -5.92 -18.08
N PHE A 419 -4.51 -7.21 -18.12
CA PHE A 419 -4.09 -8.19 -17.12
C PHE A 419 -3.28 -9.30 -17.79
N ALA A 420 -2.17 -9.67 -17.16
CA ALA A 420 -1.39 -10.84 -17.54
C ALA A 420 -0.86 -11.54 -16.29
N ALA A 421 -0.83 -12.87 -16.32
CA ALA A 421 -0.22 -13.69 -15.27
C ALA A 421 1.02 -14.40 -15.81
N TYR A 422 2.06 -14.50 -14.99
CA TYR A 422 3.35 -15.05 -15.37
C TYR A 422 3.83 -16.08 -14.35
N ARG A 423 4.25 -17.24 -14.83
CA ARG A 423 4.85 -18.31 -14.02
C ARG A 423 6.33 -18.42 -14.30
N ARG A 424 7.14 -18.55 -13.25
CA ARG A 424 8.59 -18.73 -13.40
C ARG A 424 8.86 -20.07 -14.10
N LYS A 425 9.76 -20.08 -15.10
CA LYS A 425 9.99 -21.22 -16.01
C LYS A 425 10.40 -22.50 -15.28
N ASP A 426 11.23 -22.39 -14.27
CA ASP A 426 11.66 -23.51 -13.43
C ASP A 426 10.52 -24.13 -12.60
N LEU A 427 9.46 -23.36 -12.32
CA LEU A 427 8.25 -23.80 -11.62
C LEU A 427 7.11 -24.18 -12.57
N ALA A 428 7.32 -24.02 -13.88
CA ALA A 428 6.39 -24.46 -14.90
C ALA A 428 6.55 -25.96 -15.21
N HIS A 429 7.60 -26.61 -14.70
CA HIS A 429 7.79 -28.06 -14.85
C HIS A 429 6.66 -28.82 -14.14
N GLY A 430 5.85 -29.48 -14.98
CA GLY A 430 4.46 -29.86 -14.75
C GLY A 430 3.66 -29.69 -16.06
N LEU A 431 4.05 -28.68 -16.86
CA LEU A 431 3.73 -28.55 -18.28
C LEU A 431 4.88 -29.11 -19.12
N GLY A 432 5.06 -30.43 -19.12
CA GLY A 432 5.96 -31.14 -20.03
C GLY A 432 7.46 -30.91 -19.79
N ARG A 433 8.24 -31.96 -19.97
CA ARG A 433 9.68 -31.81 -20.19
C ARG A 433 9.84 -31.00 -21.48
N CYS A 434 10.62 -29.92 -21.46
CA CYS A 434 11.27 -29.50 -22.70
C CYS A 434 12.15 -30.69 -23.11
N PRO A 435 11.96 -31.32 -24.29
CA PRO A 435 12.84 -32.38 -24.70
C PRO A 435 14.26 -31.80 -24.76
N PRO A 436 15.30 -32.59 -24.46
CA PRO A 436 16.65 -32.17 -24.79
C PRO A 436 16.66 -31.79 -26.28
N THR A 437 17.19 -30.61 -26.56
CA THR A 437 17.39 -30.04 -27.90
C THR A 437 17.73 -31.13 -28.91
N GLY A 438 16.77 -31.52 -29.74
CA GLY A 438 16.98 -32.62 -30.69
C GLY A 438 15.75 -33.14 -31.43
N ASP A 439 14.53 -32.91 -30.94
CA ASP A 439 13.33 -33.43 -31.62
C ASP A 439 12.58 -32.34 -32.41
N THR A 440 12.80 -32.34 -33.73
CA THR A 440 12.24 -31.36 -34.69
C THR A 440 10.74 -31.51 -34.93
N ASP A 441 10.14 -32.62 -34.51
CA ASP A 441 8.74 -32.92 -34.80
C ASP A 441 7.79 -32.31 -33.76
N ALA A 442 8.20 -32.25 -32.48
CA ALA A 442 7.46 -31.57 -31.42
C ALA A 442 7.38 -30.05 -31.62
N VAL A 443 8.44 -29.44 -32.19
CA VAL A 443 8.45 -28.02 -32.57
C VAL A 443 7.46 -27.77 -33.72
N ARG A 444 7.34 -28.71 -34.67
CA ARG A 444 6.42 -28.62 -35.79
C ARG A 444 4.96 -28.75 -35.34
N GLU A 445 4.68 -29.60 -34.36
CA GLU A 445 3.35 -29.76 -33.77
C GLU A 445 2.92 -28.52 -32.96
N TYR A 446 3.84 -27.92 -32.18
CA TYR A 446 3.59 -26.64 -31.48
C TYR A 446 3.28 -25.50 -32.46
N HIS A 447 4.03 -25.37 -33.57
CA HIS A 447 3.76 -24.37 -34.59
C HIS A 447 2.41 -24.60 -35.32
N THR A 448 2.03 -25.85 -35.56
CA THR A 448 0.75 -26.20 -36.21
C THR A 448 -0.44 -25.87 -35.31
N GLN A 449 -0.32 -26.08 -33.99
CA GLN A 449 -1.34 -25.69 -33.01
C GLN A 449 -1.45 -24.15 -32.88
N LEU A 450 -0.32 -23.44 -32.98
CA LEU A 450 -0.28 -21.97 -32.95
C LEU A 450 -0.95 -21.34 -34.19
N GLU A 451 -0.84 -21.96 -35.37
CA GLU A 451 -1.48 -21.49 -36.60
C GLU A 451 -2.97 -21.82 -36.67
N SER A 452 -3.38 -23.00 -36.19
CA SER A 452 -4.78 -23.37 -35.98
C SER A 452 -5.51 -22.36 -35.05
N TRP A 453 -4.82 -21.91 -34.00
CA TRP A 453 -5.35 -20.91 -33.06
C TRP A 453 -5.45 -19.50 -33.65
N ARG A 454 -4.53 -19.11 -34.55
CA ARG A 454 -4.62 -17.83 -35.29
C ARG A 454 -5.79 -17.79 -36.28
N GLY A 455 -6.11 -18.91 -36.91
CA GLY A 455 -7.22 -19.02 -37.88
C GLY A 455 -8.61 -18.95 -37.25
N SER A 456 -8.74 -19.28 -35.97
CA SER A 456 -10.03 -19.38 -35.27
C SER A 456 -10.43 -18.09 -34.52
N ASN A 457 -9.59 -17.04 -34.52
CA ASN A 457 -9.90 -15.78 -33.84
C ASN A 457 -9.34 -14.51 -34.56
N PRO A 458 -9.81 -14.20 -35.78
CA PRO A 458 -9.23 -13.15 -36.62
C PRO A 458 -9.46 -11.71 -36.13
N ALA A 459 -10.32 -11.49 -35.14
CA ALA A 459 -10.68 -10.14 -34.66
C ALA A 459 -9.77 -9.57 -33.56
N ARG A 460 -8.75 -10.32 -33.08
CA ARG A 460 -7.85 -9.86 -32.00
C ARG A 460 -6.41 -9.57 -32.41
N PHE A 461 -6.03 -9.77 -33.66
CA PHE A 461 -4.68 -9.48 -34.16
C PHE A 461 -4.70 -9.11 -35.65
N PRO A 462 -4.53 -7.83 -36.05
CA PRO A 462 -4.18 -7.55 -37.42
C PRO A 462 -2.76 -8.08 -37.69
N PRO A 463 -2.53 -8.84 -38.78
CA PRO A 463 -1.20 -9.24 -39.17
C PRO A 463 -0.45 -8.01 -39.69
N ASN A 464 0.78 -7.80 -39.23
CA ASN A 464 1.79 -6.85 -39.76
C ASN A 464 1.85 -5.43 -39.16
N ALA A 465 1.98 -5.28 -37.84
CA ALA A 465 2.39 -4.00 -37.22
C ALA A 465 3.78 -4.01 -36.52
N TRP A 466 4.56 -5.08 -36.64
CA TRP A 466 5.83 -5.24 -35.89
C TRP A 466 7.07 -5.47 -36.77
N ALA A 467 7.03 -5.09 -38.06
CA ALA A 467 8.18 -5.22 -38.96
C ALA A 467 8.94 -3.90 -39.21
N ASP A 468 8.31 -2.71 -39.09
CA ASP A 468 8.92 -1.46 -39.60
C ASP A 468 9.38 -0.44 -38.53
N VAL A 469 9.40 -0.80 -37.24
CA VAL A 469 9.84 0.13 -36.18
C VAL A 469 11.35 -0.02 -35.84
N PHE A 470 12.07 -0.95 -36.48
CA PHE A 470 13.49 -1.22 -36.16
C PHE A 470 14.47 -1.22 -37.36
N THR A 471 14.23 -0.39 -38.38
CA THR A 471 15.26 -0.07 -39.39
C THR A 471 15.55 1.42 -39.45
N ALA A 472 16.09 1.98 -38.36
CA ALA A 472 16.85 3.23 -38.39
C ALA A 472 17.74 3.33 -37.14
N GLY A 473 18.73 2.43 -37.02
CA GLY A 473 19.88 2.68 -36.16
C GLY A 473 20.79 3.70 -36.83
N PRO A 474 21.38 4.67 -36.10
CA PRO A 474 22.29 5.63 -36.70
C PRO A 474 23.56 4.90 -37.16
N ALA A 475 23.89 5.07 -38.45
CA ALA A 475 25.12 4.60 -39.04
C ALA A 475 26.31 5.17 -38.26
N ARG A 476 27.14 4.29 -37.69
CA ARG A 476 28.45 4.63 -37.14
C ARG A 476 29.34 5.12 -38.29
N THR A 477 29.58 6.42 -38.36
CA THR A 477 30.66 6.96 -39.20
C THR A 477 32.00 6.64 -38.55
N ARG A 478 32.83 5.91 -39.31
CA ARG A 478 34.22 5.61 -38.98
C ARG A 478 35.03 6.92 -38.96
N SER A 479 35.80 7.08 -37.88
CA SER A 479 36.97 7.94 -37.80
C SER A 479 37.88 7.75 -39.02
N ALA A 480 38.14 8.85 -39.73
CA ALA A 480 39.28 9.00 -40.61
C ALA A 480 40.31 9.91 -39.94
N ARG A 481 41.57 9.51 -40.07
CA ARG A 481 42.79 10.14 -39.54
C ARG A 481 43.33 11.19 -40.53
N ILE A 482 43.92 12.25 -39.94
CA ILE A 482 45.17 12.98 -40.35
C ILE A 482 45.01 14.01 -41.51
N PRO A 483 45.76 15.15 -41.54
CA PRO A 483 47.02 15.50 -40.84
C PRO A 483 46.91 15.98 -39.40
#